data_AF-A0A8C5Y4G0-F1
#
_entry.id   AF-A0A8C5Y4G0-F1
#
_cell.length_a   1.000
_cell.length_b   1.000
_cell.length_c   1.000
_cell.angle_alpha   90.00
_cell.angle_beta   90.00
_cell.angle_gamma   90.00
#
_symmetry.space_group_name_H-M   'P 1'
#
loop_
_entity.id
_entity.type
_entity.pdbx_description
1 polymer ?
#
loop_
_entity_poly.entity_id
_entity_poly.type
_entity_poly.pdbx_seq_one_letter_code
_entity_poly.pdbx_strand_id
1 'polypeptide(L)'
;HTQHPLFEGGMWCPGQVTWTTLFLYDDDGETCSSWREPDCTGGRCYCFECVDSLVSPGTSEKVHAMSNWVLLCLAPSRRSGLLQRRRKWRAGLKASDSPLEMYKTVAVWKREPVRVLSLFGDIKRELASLGFLESGSGPGRLRHLEDVTDVVRRDVEDWGPFDLVYGATPPLGHTCYRPPGWFLFQFCRLLQYARPPPGSPRPFFWMFVDNLVLSQEDVAAAARFLETEPVTVPDVRGGTLQDAVRVWSNVPAVRSKHSAPISEEELSLLAQDRQRARPHPRTPARLVKNCFLPLREYFKYFSAELTSSL
;
A
#
# COMPACT_ATOMS: atom_id res chain seq x y z
N HIS A 1 -27.40 -9.84 14.59
CA HIS A 1 -26.75 -10.74 13.63
C HIS A 1 -26.33 -9.96 12.39
N THR A 2 -25.04 -9.80 12.16
CA THR A 2 -24.51 -9.16 10.96
C THR A 2 -24.18 -10.22 9.92
N GLN A 3 -24.35 -9.85 8.65
CA GLN A 3 -24.12 -10.75 7.52
C GLN A 3 -22.64 -10.73 7.11
N HIS A 4 -22.10 -11.89 6.72
CA HIS A 4 -20.75 -11.97 6.18
C HIS A 4 -20.66 -11.15 4.87
N PRO A 5 -19.65 -10.29 4.69
CA PRO A 5 -19.65 -9.35 3.57
C PRO A 5 -19.24 -9.97 2.22
N LEU A 6 -18.44 -11.05 2.23
CA LEU A 6 -18.02 -11.79 1.01
C LEU A 6 -18.98 -12.91 0.57
N PHE A 7 -19.46 -13.72 1.52
CA PHE A 7 -20.28 -14.92 1.28
C PHE A 7 -21.66 -14.81 1.94
N GLU A 8 -22.60 -15.61 1.48
CA GLU A 8 -23.91 -15.76 2.12
C GLU A 8 -23.74 -16.53 3.43
N GLY A 9 -24.20 -15.93 4.53
CA GLY A 9 -23.96 -16.44 5.89
C GLY A 9 -23.96 -15.32 6.93
N GLY A 10 -24.07 -15.70 8.20
CA GLY A 10 -23.92 -14.81 9.34
C GLY A 10 -22.46 -14.72 9.78
N MET A 11 -22.09 -13.61 10.42
CA MET A 11 -20.79 -13.43 11.07
C MET A 11 -21.03 -12.99 12.51
N TRP A 12 -20.27 -13.56 13.45
CA TRP A 12 -20.40 -13.23 14.87
C TRP A 12 -19.80 -11.86 15.20
N CYS A 13 -18.73 -11.46 14.49
CA CYS A 13 -18.00 -10.21 14.72
C CYS A 13 -17.97 -9.32 13.46
N PRO A 14 -18.89 -8.34 13.29
CA PRO A 14 -19.01 -7.51 12.10
C PRO A 14 -17.79 -6.68 11.70
N GLY A 15 -16.85 -6.42 12.61
CA GLY A 15 -15.64 -5.60 12.36
C GLY A 15 -14.42 -6.38 11.84
N GLN A 16 -14.52 -7.70 11.71
CA GLN A 16 -13.39 -8.56 11.34
C GLN A 16 -13.06 -8.57 9.84
N VAL A 17 -14.05 -8.33 8.97
CA VAL A 17 -13.84 -8.32 7.52
C VAL A 17 -14.30 -6.98 6.95
N THR A 18 -13.33 -6.12 6.70
CA THR A 18 -13.53 -4.78 6.16
C THR A 18 -12.90 -4.68 4.76
N TRP A 19 -13.16 -3.60 4.03
CA TRP A 19 -12.59 -3.45 2.69
C TRP A 19 -11.09 -3.22 2.77
N THR A 20 -10.65 -2.57 3.83
CA THR A 20 -9.23 -2.42 4.17
C THR A 20 -8.58 -3.76 4.54
N THR A 21 -9.26 -4.69 5.22
CA THR A 21 -8.67 -6.02 5.53
C THR A 21 -8.40 -6.88 4.28
N LEU A 22 -9.04 -6.59 3.13
CA LEU A 22 -8.73 -7.25 1.84
C LEU A 22 -7.39 -6.85 1.23
N PHE A 23 -6.77 -5.77 1.70
CA PHE A 23 -5.49 -5.26 1.24
C PHE A 23 -4.39 -5.43 2.31
N LEU A 24 -4.63 -6.26 3.33
CA LEU A 24 -3.61 -6.66 4.27
C LEU A 24 -2.73 -7.74 3.63
N TYR A 25 -1.46 -7.42 3.50
CA TYR A 25 -0.41 -8.34 3.06
C TYR A 25 0.56 -8.54 4.22
N ASP A 26 1.07 -9.77 4.36
CA ASP A 26 2.19 -10.08 5.24
C ASP A 26 3.51 -9.53 4.69
N ASP A 27 4.58 -9.71 5.46
CA ASP A 27 5.92 -9.22 5.11
C ASP A 27 6.56 -9.96 3.93
N ASP A 28 6.10 -11.19 3.67
CA ASP A 28 6.52 -12.00 2.52
C ASP A 28 5.82 -11.56 1.22
N GLY A 29 4.87 -10.62 1.32
CA GLY A 29 4.13 -10.10 0.18
C GLY A 29 2.96 -10.97 -0.25
N GLU A 30 2.64 -11.99 0.55
CA GLU A 30 1.44 -12.79 0.42
C GLU A 30 0.27 -12.09 1.15
N THR A 31 -0.96 -12.42 0.77
CA THR A 31 -2.10 -11.92 1.58
C THR A 31 -2.02 -12.60 2.93
N CYS A 32 -2.10 -11.82 4.03
CA CYS A 32 -1.88 -12.25 5.41
C CYS A 32 -2.21 -13.73 5.65
N SER A 33 -1.16 -14.55 5.57
CA SER A 33 -1.17 -16.00 5.68
C SER A 33 -1.11 -16.45 7.14
N SER A 34 -1.81 -15.78 8.07
CA SER A 34 -1.88 -16.30 9.44
C SER A 34 -2.82 -17.50 9.46
N TRP A 35 -2.29 -18.66 9.07
CA TRP A 35 -2.94 -19.97 9.07
C TRP A 35 -3.03 -20.58 10.48
N ARG A 36 -2.74 -19.82 11.53
CA ARG A 36 -2.40 -20.39 12.84
C ARG A 36 -3.21 -19.88 14.04
N GLU A 37 -4.23 -19.06 13.81
CA GLU A 37 -5.25 -18.76 14.82
C GLU A 37 -6.65 -18.91 14.20
N PRO A 38 -7.70 -19.26 14.97
CA PRO A 38 -9.05 -19.51 14.44
C PRO A 38 -9.71 -18.27 13.82
N ASP A 39 -9.08 -17.10 13.92
CA ASP A 39 -9.60 -15.84 13.40
C ASP A 39 -9.31 -15.66 11.90
N CYS A 40 -10.20 -16.22 11.09
CA CYS A 40 -10.29 -15.99 9.64
C CYS A 40 -10.71 -14.54 9.32
N THR A 41 -9.77 -13.60 9.45
CA THR A 41 -10.01 -12.16 9.28
C THR A 41 -9.44 -11.58 7.97
N GLY A 42 -8.54 -12.30 7.31
CA GLY A 42 -8.01 -11.91 6.00
C GLY A 42 -8.94 -12.35 4.87
N GLY A 43 -9.60 -11.42 4.18
CA GLY A 43 -10.60 -11.74 3.14
C GLY A 43 -10.08 -12.47 1.88
N ARG A 44 -8.85 -12.98 1.90
CA ARG A 44 -8.22 -13.80 0.85
C ARG A 44 -7.42 -15.00 1.37
N CYS A 45 -7.52 -15.36 2.65
CA CYS A 45 -6.99 -16.61 3.19
C CYS A 45 -8.14 -17.36 3.85
N TYR A 46 -8.26 -18.66 3.61
CA TYR A 46 -9.33 -19.48 4.19
C TYR A 46 -8.70 -20.56 5.03
N CYS A 47 -9.10 -20.72 6.29
CA CYS A 47 -8.57 -21.79 7.11
C CYS A 47 -8.85 -23.18 6.51
N PHE A 48 -7.97 -24.17 6.72
CA PHE A 48 -8.19 -25.52 6.20
C PHE A 48 -9.52 -26.12 6.69
N GLU A 49 -9.84 -25.93 7.97
CA GLU A 49 -11.13 -26.36 8.54
C GLU A 49 -12.32 -25.70 7.85
N CYS A 50 -12.21 -24.43 7.48
CA CYS A 50 -13.24 -23.65 6.80
C CYS A 50 -13.47 -24.19 5.39
N VAL A 51 -12.38 -24.47 4.67
CA VAL A 51 -12.42 -25.04 3.32
C VAL A 51 -13.02 -26.45 3.36
N ASP A 52 -12.62 -27.28 4.31
CA ASP A 52 -13.13 -28.65 4.43
C ASP A 52 -14.57 -28.71 4.91
N SER A 53 -14.96 -27.82 5.83
CA SER A 53 -16.33 -27.78 6.37
C SER A 53 -17.32 -27.14 5.39
N LEU A 54 -16.91 -26.08 4.68
CA LEU A 54 -17.84 -25.30 3.86
C LEU A 54 -17.78 -25.62 2.37
N VAL A 55 -16.68 -26.17 1.85
CA VAL A 55 -16.60 -26.62 0.44
C VAL A 55 -16.87 -28.12 0.37
N SER A 56 -15.92 -28.92 0.88
CA SER A 56 -16.06 -30.36 1.03
C SER A 56 -14.86 -30.93 1.79
N PRO A 57 -15.01 -32.02 2.58
CA PRO A 57 -13.88 -32.64 3.27
C PRO A 57 -12.74 -33.03 2.33
N GLY A 58 -11.49 -32.75 2.72
CA GLY A 58 -10.29 -33.04 1.93
C GLY A 58 -10.07 -32.09 0.75
N THR A 59 -10.74 -30.93 0.74
CA THR A 59 -10.50 -29.88 -0.27
C THR A 59 -9.31 -29.02 0.10
N SER A 60 -9.05 -28.83 1.39
CA SER A 60 -7.88 -28.14 1.93
C SER A 60 -6.57 -28.70 1.38
N GLU A 61 -6.37 -30.03 1.47
CA GLU A 61 -5.19 -30.74 0.99
C GLU A 61 -5.05 -30.63 -0.53
N LYS A 62 -6.15 -30.75 -1.27
CA LYS A 62 -6.15 -30.59 -2.73
C LYS A 62 -5.75 -29.19 -3.14
N VAL A 63 -6.26 -28.17 -2.44
CA VAL A 63 -5.92 -26.77 -2.68
C VAL A 63 -4.46 -26.50 -2.31
N HIS A 64 -3.99 -27.06 -1.20
CA HIS A 64 -2.61 -26.91 -0.75
C HIS A 64 -1.61 -27.55 -1.72
N ALA A 65 -1.98 -28.66 -2.37
CA ALA A 65 -1.16 -29.32 -3.38
C ALA A 65 -1.17 -28.63 -4.75
N MET A 66 -2.02 -27.61 -4.97
CA MET A 66 -2.09 -26.88 -6.24
C MET A 66 -1.12 -25.70 -6.25
N SER A 67 -0.35 -25.57 -7.34
CA SER A 67 0.52 -24.40 -7.58
C SER A 67 -0.22 -23.17 -8.12
N ASN A 68 -1.50 -23.32 -8.51
CA ASN A 68 -2.28 -22.30 -9.22
C ASN A 68 -3.73 -22.17 -8.72
N TRP A 69 -3.93 -22.19 -7.40
CA TRP A 69 -5.26 -22.06 -6.83
C TRP A 69 -5.87 -20.66 -7.04
N VAL A 70 -7.15 -20.63 -7.42
CA VAL A 70 -7.94 -19.40 -7.53
C VAL A 70 -8.80 -19.25 -6.29
N LEU A 71 -8.62 -18.13 -5.59
CA LEU A 71 -9.44 -17.73 -4.44
C LEU A 71 -10.94 -17.93 -4.70
N LEU A 72 -11.66 -18.51 -3.74
CA LEU A 72 -13.12 -18.74 -3.83
C LEU A 72 -13.91 -17.43 -4.08
N CYS A 73 -13.44 -16.31 -3.55
CA CYS A 73 -13.99 -14.97 -3.82
C CYS A 73 -13.81 -14.50 -5.29
N LEU A 74 -12.81 -15.04 -5.99
CA LEU A 74 -12.41 -14.71 -7.36
C LEU A 74 -12.81 -15.79 -8.38
N ALA A 75 -13.23 -16.97 -7.92
CA ALA A 75 -13.61 -18.08 -8.77
C ALA A 75 -14.74 -17.71 -9.77
N PRO A 76 -14.72 -18.29 -11.00
CA PRO A 76 -15.80 -18.12 -11.96
C PRO A 76 -17.14 -18.62 -11.41
N SER A 77 -17.10 -19.77 -10.73
CA SER A 77 -18.24 -20.32 -10.01
C SER A 77 -18.58 -19.44 -8.81
N ARG A 78 -19.87 -19.12 -8.65
CA ARG A 78 -20.36 -18.40 -7.46
C ARG A 78 -20.57 -19.31 -6.27
N ARG A 79 -20.56 -20.61 -6.49
CA ARG A 79 -20.83 -21.62 -5.49
C ARG A 79 -19.71 -22.64 -5.50
N SER A 80 -19.19 -22.93 -4.31
CA SER A 80 -18.20 -23.98 -4.06
C SER A 80 -18.62 -24.70 -2.79
N GLY A 81 -19.27 -25.86 -2.94
CA GLY A 81 -19.95 -26.52 -1.83
C GLY A 81 -21.08 -25.67 -1.25
N LEU A 82 -21.03 -25.45 0.07
CA LEU A 82 -21.95 -24.59 0.82
C LEU A 82 -21.58 -23.10 0.72
N LEU A 83 -20.33 -22.77 0.35
CA LEU A 83 -19.92 -21.38 0.15
C LEU A 83 -20.59 -20.79 -1.09
N GLN A 84 -21.45 -19.79 -0.87
CA GLN A 84 -22.08 -19.01 -1.92
C GLN A 84 -21.57 -17.56 -1.86
N ARG A 85 -20.89 -17.13 -2.92
CA ARG A 85 -20.35 -15.77 -3.03
C ARG A 85 -21.46 -14.76 -3.34
N ARG A 86 -21.52 -13.68 -2.56
CA ARG A 86 -22.53 -12.63 -2.74
C ARG A 86 -22.43 -11.92 -4.08
N ARG A 87 -23.58 -11.52 -4.62
CA ARG A 87 -23.63 -10.64 -5.80
C ARG A 87 -23.07 -9.28 -5.43
N LYS A 88 -22.22 -8.70 -6.29
CA LYS A 88 -21.65 -7.35 -6.10
C LYS A 88 -20.98 -7.16 -4.71
N TRP A 89 -20.43 -8.23 -4.11
CA TRP A 89 -19.81 -8.18 -2.78
C TRP A 89 -18.80 -7.03 -2.65
N ARG A 90 -18.04 -6.73 -3.71
CA ARG A 90 -17.09 -5.61 -3.72
C ARG A 90 -17.74 -4.25 -3.47
N ALA A 91 -18.93 -4.01 -4.04
CA ALA A 91 -19.65 -2.76 -3.86
C ALA A 91 -20.23 -2.65 -2.44
N GLY A 92 -20.76 -3.76 -1.89
CA GLY A 92 -21.28 -3.79 -0.53
C GLY A 92 -20.18 -3.59 0.52
N LEU A 93 -19.01 -4.15 0.27
CA LEU A 93 -17.88 -4.11 1.19
C LEU A 93 -17.20 -2.72 1.17
N LYS A 94 -17.11 -2.07 0.00
CA LYS A 94 -16.71 -0.65 -0.13
C LYS A 94 -17.68 0.30 0.57
N ALA A 95 -18.98 0.06 0.52
CA ALA A 95 -19.99 0.92 1.15
C ALA A 95 -19.95 0.88 2.69
N SER A 96 -19.32 -0.14 3.28
CA SER A 96 -19.30 -0.37 4.73
C SER A 96 -18.11 0.28 5.46
N ASP A 97 -17.06 0.73 4.74
CA ASP A 97 -15.71 0.89 5.32
C ASP A 97 -15.09 2.29 5.12
N SER A 98 -15.87 3.35 5.32
CA SER A 98 -15.49 4.78 5.22
C SER A 98 -15.46 5.38 3.79
N PRO A 99 -15.61 6.72 3.66
CA PRO A 99 -15.90 7.41 2.39
C PRO A 99 -14.66 7.72 1.52
N LEU A 100 -13.47 7.22 1.87
CA LEU A 100 -12.26 7.44 1.07
C LEU A 100 -12.48 6.91 -0.36
N GLU A 101 -11.97 7.65 -1.34
CA GLU A 101 -12.20 7.38 -2.76
C GLU A 101 -11.43 6.12 -3.21
N MET A 102 -12.00 4.95 -2.95
CA MET A 102 -11.33 3.68 -3.24
C MET A 102 -11.62 3.22 -4.67
N TYR A 103 -10.57 3.08 -5.48
CA TYR A 103 -10.72 2.59 -6.86
C TYR A 103 -11.23 1.14 -6.89
N LYS A 104 -11.93 0.79 -7.98
CA LYS A 104 -12.32 -0.60 -8.22
C LYS A 104 -11.08 -1.41 -8.57
N THR A 105 -10.93 -2.61 -8.00
CA THR A 105 -9.86 -3.55 -8.35
C THR A 105 -9.87 -3.87 -9.84
N VAL A 106 -8.69 -4.01 -10.44
CA VAL A 106 -8.53 -4.29 -11.87
C VAL A 106 -8.36 -5.81 -12.07
N ALA A 107 -9.08 -6.37 -13.03
CA ALA A 107 -8.96 -7.79 -13.37
C ALA A 107 -7.54 -8.09 -13.90
N VAL A 108 -6.97 -9.24 -13.54
CA VAL A 108 -5.55 -9.58 -13.79
C VAL A 108 -5.13 -9.34 -15.24
N TRP A 109 -5.92 -9.78 -16.22
CA TRP A 109 -5.64 -9.63 -17.65
C TRP A 109 -5.78 -8.19 -18.19
N LYS A 110 -6.33 -7.26 -17.40
CA LYS A 110 -6.44 -5.83 -17.74
C LYS A 110 -5.42 -4.96 -17.00
N ARG A 111 -4.58 -5.57 -16.15
CA ARG A 111 -3.60 -4.82 -15.35
C ARG A 111 -2.45 -4.38 -16.24
N GLU A 112 -2.23 -3.07 -16.30
CA GLU A 112 -1.09 -2.47 -17.00
C GLU A 112 0.06 -2.20 -16.01
N PRO A 113 1.32 -2.10 -16.48
CA PRO A 113 2.44 -1.70 -15.64
C PRO A 113 2.22 -0.31 -15.02
N VAL A 114 2.68 -0.12 -13.78
CA VAL A 114 2.55 1.16 -13.07
C VAL A 114 3.47 2.22 -13.66
N ARG A 115 2.98 3.46 -13.78
CA ARG A 115 3.79 4.65 -14.10
C ARG A 115 3.97 5.52 -12.87
N VAL A 116 5.22 5.83 -12.54
CA VAL A 116 5.59 6.41 -11.25
C VAL A 116 6.31 7.75 -11.44
N LEU A 117 5.84 8.77 -10.72
CA LEU A 117 6.58 10.02 -10.50
C LEU A 117 7.14 9.99 -9.09
N SER A 118 8.45 10.01 -8.94
CA SER A 118 9.17 9.98 -7.66
C SER A 118 9.87 11.32 -7.46
N LEU A 119 9.46 12.04 -6.43
CA LEU A 119 9.97 13.37 -6.10
C LEU A 119 10.88 13.24 -4.87
N PHE A 120 12.08 13.83 -4.94
CA PHE A 120 13.06 14.04 -3.86
C PHE A 120 13.51 12.80 -3.03
N GLY A 121 12.91 11.63 -3.24
CA GLY A 121 13.34 10.34 -2.73
C GLY A 121 13.09 9.24 -3.77
N ASP A 122 14.12 8.46 -4.09
CA ASP A 122 14.03 7.37 -5.07
C ASP A 122 13.41 6.11 -4.44
N ILE A 123 12.37 5.58 -5.09
CA ILE A 123 11.63 4.37 -4.68
C ILE A 123 11.80 3.21 -5.68
N LYS A 124 12.68 3.38 -6.67
CA LYS A 124 12.88 2.42 -7.76
C LYS A 124 13.27 1.04 -7.26
N ARG A 125 14.20 0.96 -6.29
CA ARG A 125 14.68 -0.33 -5.77
C ARG A 125 13.57 -1.09 -5.05
N GLU A 126 12.79 -0.40 -4.23
CA GLU A 126 11.69 -0.98 -3.46
C GLU A 126 10.60 -1.48 -4.40
N LEU A 127 10.16 -0.67 -5.37
CA LEU A 127 9.16 -1.08 -6.36
C LEU A 127 9.64 -2.20 -7.29
N ALA A 128 10.91 -2.19 -7.67
CA ALA A 128 11.52 -3.30 -8.41
C ALA A 128 11.49 -4.59 -7.59
N SER A 129 11.86 -4.53 -6.30
CA SER A 129 11.84 -5.69 -5.41
C SER A 129 10.44 -6.26 -5.13
N LEU A 130 9.39 -5.45 -5.34
CA LEU A 130 8.00 -5.88 -5.23
C LEU A 130 7.43 -6.43 -6.54
N GLY A 131 8.19 -6.31 -7.64
CA GLY A 131 7.82 -6.77 -8.96
C GLY A 131 7.08 -5.74 -9.81
N PHE A 132 6.98 -4.48 -9.41
CA PHE A 132 6.26 -3.46 -10.18
C PHE A 132 7.06 -2.89 -11.36
N LEU A 133 8.39 -2.96 -11.29
CA LEU A 133 9.30 -2.48 -12.33
C LEU A 133 10.03 -3.68 -12.95
N GLU A 134 9.95 -3.84 -14.28
CA GLU A 134 10.66 -4.91 -15.00
C GLU A 134 12.18 -4.67 -14.97
N SER A 135 12.94 -5.69 -14.57
CA SER A 135 14.39 -5.73 -14.73
C SER A 135 14.74 -5.72 -16.22
N GLY A 136 15.10 -4.55 -16.75
CA GLY A 136 15.54 -4.40 -18.14
C GLY A 136 14.54 -3.79 -19.12
N SER A 137 13.31 -3.44 -18.70
CA SER A 137 12.43 -2.62 -19.55
C SER A 137 12.91 -1.16 -19.50
N GLY A 138 12.99 -0.54 -20.68
CA GLY A 138 13.70 0.73 -20.92
C GLY A 138 13.36 1.93 -20.03
N PRO A 139 14.14 3.01 -20.14
CA PRO A 139 13.97 4.24 -19.37
C PRO A 139 12.60 4.85 -19.68
N GLY A 140 11.70 4.94 -18.70
CA GLY A 140 10.45 5.70 -18.91
C GLY A 140 9.26 5.42 -17.99
N ARG A 141 9.24 4.32 -17.22
CA ARG A 141 8.07 4.03 -16.34
C ARG A 141 8.16 4.67 -14.96
N LEU A 142 9.37 4.93 -14.47
CA LEU A 142 9.59 5.71 -13.25
C LEU A 142 10.44 6.92 -13.60
N ARG A 143 9.95 8.10 -13.27
CA ARG A 143 10.67 9.37 -13.39
C ARG A 143 11.02 9.85 -11.99
N HIS A 144 12.31 9.95 -11.70
CA HIS A 144 12.82 10.49 -10.45
C HIS A 144 13.30 11.92 -10.65
N LEU A 145 12.92 12.83 -9.74
CA LEU A 145 13.31 14.24 -9.76
C LEU A 145 13.81 14.64 -8.37
N GLU A 146 15.06 15.08 -8.28
CA GLU A 146 15.65 15.56 -7.02
C GLU A 146 15.25 17.03 -6.73
N ASP A 147 15.30 17.90 -7.74
CA ASP A 147 14.82 19.28 -7.67
C ASP A 147 13.64 19.47 -8.63
N VAL A 148 12.60 20.10 -8.10
CA VAL A 148 11.35 20.38 -8.81
C VAL A 148 11.03 21.87 -8.86
N THR A 149 11.95 22.74 -8.44
CA THR A 149 11.75 24.20 -8.36
C THR A 149 11.18 24.75 -9.66
N ASP A 150 11.86 24.46 -10.78
CA ASP A 150 11.53 25.01 -12.09
C ASP A 150 10.53 24.15 -12.89
N VAL A 151 10.05 23.05 -12.31
CA VAL A 151 9.07 22.17 -12.95
C VAL A 151 7.72 22.85 -13.00
N VAL A 152 7.15 22.95 -14.20
CA VAL A 152 5.82 23.52 -14.45
C VAL A 152 4.82 22.43 -14.83
N ARG A 153 3.53 22.77 -14.84
CA ARG A 153 2.44 21.84 -15.17
C ARG A 153 2.65 21.14 -16.53
N ARG A 154 3.06 21.90 -17.53
CA ARG A 154 3.30 21.38 -18.89
C ARG A 154 4.35 20.27 -18.92
N ASP A 155 5.42 20.41 -18.14
CA ASP A 155 6.46 19.37 -18.08
C ASP A 155 5.89 18.05 -17.57
N VAL A 156 5.09 18.10 -16.50
CA VAL A 156 4.46 16.92 -15.90
C VAL A 156 3.45 16.28 -16.85
N GLU A 157 2.70 17.09 -17.60
CA GLU A 157 1.77 16.62 -18.64
C GLU A 157 2.53 15.94 -19.81
N ASP A 158 3.65 16.53 -20.24
CA ASP A 158 4.50 16.05 -21.34
C ASP A 158 5.24 14.74 -20.99
N TRP A 159 5.62 14.55 -19.72
CA TRP A 159 6.22 13.30 -19.24
C TRP A 159 5.25 12.12 -19.24
N GLY A 160 3.97 12.40 -19.42
CA GLY A 160 2.92 11.43 -19.56
C GLY A 160 2.17 11.17 -18.26
N PRO A 161 1.00 10.52 -18.38
CA PRO A 161 0.16 10.23 -17.23
C PRO A 161 0.88 9.35 -16.21
N PHE A 162 0.76 9.73 -14.94
CA PHE A 162 1.22 8.91 -13.82
C PHE A 162 0.07 8.16 -13.16
N ASP A 163 0.40 7.04 -12.54
CA ASP A 163 -0.52 6.21 -11.75
C ASP A 163 -0.15 6.22 -10.26
N LEU A 164 1.11 6.51 -9.94
CA LEU A 164 1.63 6.66 -8.58
C LEU A 164 2.52 7.91 -8.49
N VAL A 165 2.25 8.79 -7.53
CA VAL A 165 3.15 9.90 -7.15
C VAL A 165 3.74 9.61 -5.78
N TYR A 166 5.05 9.46 -5.71
CA TYR A 166 5.80 9.26 -4.47
C TYR A 166 6.62 10.50 -4.14
N GLY A 167 6.65 10.89 -2.87
CA GLY A 167 7.58 11.87 -2.36
C GLY A 167 8.05 11.50 -0.96
N ALA A 168 9.33 11.73 -0.65
CA ALA A 168 9.83 11.64 0.72
C ALA A 168 10.72 12.81 1.13
N THR A 169 10.46 13.48 2.25
CA THR A 169 11.40 14.49 2.78
C THR A 169 12.83 13.91 2.87
N PRO A 170 13.90 14.72 2.82
CA PRO A 170 15.25 14.17 2.96
C PRO A 170 15.43 13.45 4.31
N PRO A 171 16.32 12.45 4.39
CA PRO A 171 16.62 11.81 5.67
C PRO A 171 17.27 12.80 6.64
N LEU A 172 17.06 12.59 7.94
CA LEU A 172 17.67 13.39 8.99
C LEU A 172 19.20 13.43 8.85
N GLY A 173 19.79 14.62 8.98
CA GLY A 173 21.23 14.83 8.84
C GLY A 173 21.73 14.97 7.39
N HIS A 174 20.85 14.85 6.38
CA HIS A 174 21.21 15.19 5.00
C HIS A 174 21.25 16.71 4.82
N THR A 175 22.34 17.23 4.26
CA THR A 175 22.54 18.66 4.02
C THR A 175 21.73 19.12 2.81
N CYS A 176 20.45 19.43 3.01
CA CYS A 176 19.64 20.11 2.01
C CYS A 176 19.47 21.59 2.37
N TYR A 177 19.71 22.49 1.41
CA TYR A 177 19.49 23.94 1.57
C TYR A 177 18.01 24.35 1.58
N ARG A 178 17.07 23.38 1.53
CA ARG A 178 15.62 23.64 1.49
C ARG A 178 14.98 23.42 2.87
N PRO A 179 14.09 24.31 3.33
CA PRO A 179 13.30 24.08 4.54
C PRO A 179 12.42 22.83 4.42
N PRO A 180 12.14 22.09 5.51
CA PRO A 180 11.32 20.87 5.47
C PRO A 180 9.93 21.05 4.81
N GLY A 181 9.21 22.13 5.14
CA GLY A 181 7.91 22.44 4.54
C GLY A 181 7.95 22.65 3.02
N TRP A 182 9.10 23.02 2.44
CA TRP A 182 9.25 23.17 0.99
C TRP A 182 8.90 21.86 0.26
N PHE A 183 9.36 20.71 0.76
CA PHE A 183 9.08 19.40 0.16
C PHE A 183 7.60 19.07 0.13
N LEU A 184 6.87 19.40 1.20
CA LEU A 184 5.42 19.22 1.29
C LEU A 184 4.68 20.06 0.24
N PHE A 185 5.00 21.36 0.14
CA PHE A 185 4.31 22.23 -0.80
C PHE A 185 4.63 21.88 -2.26
N GLN A 186 5.88 21.51 -2.54
CA GLN A 186 6.27 21.04 -3.86
C GLN A 186 5.60 19.71 -4.22
N PHE A 187 5.49 18.79 -3.26
CA PHE A 187 4.72 17.57 -3.43
C PHE A 187 3.27 17.87 -3.82
N CYS A 188 2.60 18.73 -3.04
CA CYS A 188 1.21 19.09 -3.29
C CYS A 188 1.04 19.74 -4.66
N ARG A 189 1.96 20.61 -5.07
CA ARG A 189 1.97 21.25 -6.39
C ARG A 189 2.03 20.22 -7.53
N LEU A 190 3.03 19.34 -7.50
CA LEU A 190 3.22 18.35 -8.57
C LEU A 190 2.16 17.23 -8.53
N LEU A 191 1.65 16.90 -7.35
CA LEU A 191 0.52 15.98 -7.20
C LEU A 191 -0.70 16.49 -7.98
N GLN A 192 -0.99 17.79 -7.92
CA GLN A 192 -2.09 18.38 -8.70
C GLN A 192 -1.83 18.35 -10.21
N TYR A 193 -0.57 18.44 -10.65
CA TYR A 193 -0.23 18.36 -12.07
C TYR A 193 -0.33 16.93 -12.61
N ALA A 194 0.00 15.93 -11.80
CA ALA A 194 -0.04 14.53 -12.17
C ALA A 194 -1.45 13.89 -12.06
N ARG A 195 -2.38 14.55 -11.36
CA ARG A 195 -3.75 14.04 -11.15
C ARG A 195 -4.46 13.83 -12.50
N PRO A 196 -5.11 12.67 -12.71
CA PRO A 196 -5.91 12.45 -13.91
C PRO A 196 -7.05 13.47 -14.03
N PRO A 197 -7.54 13.74 -15.25
CA PRO A 197 -8.70 14.60 -15.46
C PRO A 197 -9.94 14.12 -14.67
N PRO A 198 -10.79 15.04 -14.18
CA PRO A 198 -12.03 14.69 -13.49
C PRO A 198 -12.88 13.71 -14.30
N GLY A 199 -13.36 12.65 -13.65
CA GLY A 199 -14.15 11.59 -14.30
C GLY A 199 -13.35 10.46 -14.93
N SER A 200 -12.01 10.52 -14.89
CA SER A 200 -11.17 9.39 -15.31
C SER A 200 -11.40 8.15 -14.41
N PRO A 201 -11.67 6.96 -14.99
CA PRO A 201 -11.80 5.73 -14.21
C PRO A 201 -10.44 5.14 -13.80
N ARG A 202 -9.33 5.78 -14.19
CA ARG A 202 -7.97 5.27 -13.97
C ARG A 202 -7.61 5.32 -12.47
N PRO A 203 -7.15 4.21 -11.87
CA PRO A 203 -6.60 4.23 -10.52
C PRO A 203 -5.40 5.17 -10.43
N PHE A 204 -5.43 6.10 -9.47
CA PHE A 204 -4.35 7.05 -9.24
C PHE A 204 -4.04 7.14 -7.75
N PHE A 205 -2.80 6.81 -7.41
CA PHE A 205 -2.32 6.72 -6.04
C PHE A 205 -1.23 7.76 -5.77
N TRP A 206 -1.07 8.11 -4.51
CA TRP A 206 0.00 8.99 -4.07
C TRP A 206 0.42 8.63 -2.64
N MET A 207 1.68 8.88 -2.33
CA MET A 207 2.25 8.69 -1.00
C MET A 207 3.30 9.75 -0.74
N PHE A 208 3.15 10.45 0.38
CA PHE A 208 4.12 11.39 0.92
C PHE A 208 4.67 10.84 2.24
N VAL A 209 6.00 10.81 2.37
CA VAL A 209 6.71 10.26 3.52
C VAL A 209 7.53 11.36 4.18
N ASP A 210 7.31 11.56 5.48
CA ASP A 210 8.13 12.40 6.34
C ASP A 210 9.09 11.53 7.15
N ASN A 211 10.38 11.83 7.00
CA ASN A 211 11.47 11.21 7.75
C ASN A 211 11.65 11.82 9.15
N LEU A 212 10.55 12.27 9.75
CA LEU A 212 10.49 12.99 11.03
C LEU A 212 11.29 14.30 11.01
N VAL A 213 11.29 14.98 9.87
CA VAL A 213 11.93 16.30 9.69
C VAL A 213 10.93 17.45 9.71
N LEU A 214 9.64 17.16 9.51
CA LEU A 214 8.58 18.16 9.57
C LEU A 214 8.31 18.59 11.02
N SER A 215 8.13 19.89 11.21
CA SER A 215 7.66 20.47 12.48
C SER A 215 6.20 20.11 12.73
N GLN A 216 5.70 20.29 13.96
CA GLN A 216 4.27 20.08 14.25
C GLN A 216 3.36 20.98 13.40
N GLU A 217 3.78 22.21 13.11
CA GLU A 217 3.05 23.11 12.21
C GLU A 217 3.02 22.57 10.77
N ASP A 218 4.15 22.07 10.26
CA ASP A 218 4.23 21.45 8.94
C ASP A 218 3.39 20.17 8.86
N VAL A 219 3.37 19.35 9.92
CA VAL A 219 2.54 18.13 10.00
C VAL A 219 1.05 18.48 9.97
N ALA A 220 0.63 19.50 10.73
CA ALA A 220 -0.74 19.99 10.72
C ALA A 220 -1.12 20.60 9.37
N ALA A 221 -0.19 21.31 8.71
CA ALA A 221 -0.38 21.79 7.35
C ALA A 221 -0.51 20.62 6.37
N ALA A 222 0.36 19.61 6.45
CA ALA A 222 0.31 18.42 5.60
C ALA A 222 -1.04 17.71 5.70
N ALA A 223 -1.55 17.51 6.91
CA ALA A 223 -2.85 16.88 7.11
C ALA A 223 -4.00 17.65 6.44
N ARG A 224 -3.97 18.99 6.48
CA ARG A 224 -4.95 19.85 5.81
C ARG A 224 -4.82 19.82 4.28
N PHE A 225 -3.61 19.98 3.74
CA PHE A 225 -3.36 20.03 2.30
C PHE A 225 -3.58 18.68 1.60
N LEU A 226 -3.26 17.59 2.30
CA LEU A 226 -3.43 16.22 1.81
C LEU A 226 -4.77 15.60 2.22
N GLU A 227 -5.60 16.36 2.95
CA GLU A 227 -6.95 16.00 3.41
C GLU A 227 -7.01 14.67 4.16
N THR A 228 -5.96 14.38 4.94
CA THR A 228 -5.77 13.07 5.55
C THR A 228 -4.79 13.17 6.72
N GLU A 229 -5.11 12.57 7.87
CA GLU A 229 -4.18 12.43 9.00
C GLU A 229 -2.98 11.52 8.67
N PRO A 230 -1.78 11.82 9.23
CA PRO A 230 -0.60 10.97 9.08
C PRO A 230 -0.77 9.61 9.71
N VAL A 231 0.00 8.65 9.20
CA VAL A 231 0.17 7.31 9.75
C VAL A 231 1.63 7.11 10.08
N THR A 232 1.94 6.71 11.31
CA THR A 232 3.32 6.40 11.69
C THR A 232 3.64 4.94 11.36
N VAL A 233 4.70 4.72 10.59
CA VAL A 233 5.20 3.39 10.22
C VAL A 233 6.51 3.14 10.97
N PRO A 234 6.52 2.25 12.00
CA PRO A 234 7.73 1.93 12.75
C PRO A 234 8.59 0.82 12.13
N ASP A 235 9.89 0.84 12.41
CA ASP A 235 10.78 -0.34 12.39
C ASP A 235 10.93 -0.81 13.84
N VAL A 236 10.31 -1.93 14.18
CA VAL A 236 10.46 -2.55 15.50
C VAL A 236 11.30 -3.81 15.34
N ARG A 237 12.44 -3.90 16.04
CA ARG A 237 13.24 -5.12 16.12
C ARG A 237 13.34 -5.57 17.57
N GLY A 238 12.95 -6.81 17.85
CA GLY A 238 13.03 -7.38 19.20
C GLY A 238 12.22 -6.61 20.26
N GLY A 239 11.12 -5.95 19.85
CA GLY A 239 10.30 -5.11 20.74
C GLY A 239 10.82 -3.68 20.94
N THR A 240 11.96 -3.30 20.36
CA THR A 240 12.52 -1.95 20.44
C THR A 240 12.26 -1.16 19.17
N LEU A 241 11.80 0.08 19.30
CA LEU A 241 11.68 1.02 18.19
C LEU A 241 13.06 1.43 17.70
N GLN A 242 13.38 1.04 16.47
CA GLN A 242 14.64 1.37 15.79
C GLN A 242 14.48 2.56 14.85
N ASP A 243 13.29 2.58 14.26
CA ASP A 243 12.86 3.22 13.05
C ASP A 243 11.53 3.95 13.09
N ALA A 244 11.35 5.14 12.52
CA ALA A 244 10.00 5.57 12.16
C ALA A 244 9.97 6.58 11.02
N VAL A 245 8.84 6.55 10.30
CA VAL A 245 8.44 7.55 9.32
C VAL A 245 6.96 7.87 9.50
N ARG A 246 6.56 9.10 9.16
CA ARG A 246 5.14 9.46 9.01
C ARG A 246 4.75 9.41 7.55
N VAL A 247 3.55 8.93 7.26
CA VAL A 247 3.07 8.67 5.90
C VAL A 247 1.68 9.25 5.72
N TRP A 248 1.48 9.96 4.61
CA TRP A 248 0.18 10.36 4.08
C TRP A 248 -0.02 9.66 2.75
N SER A 249 -1.15 8.99 2.55
CA SER A 249 -1.40 8.27 1.31
C SER A 249 -2.88 7.95 1.12
N ASN A 250 -3.28 7.80 -0.15
CA ASN A 250 -4.55 7.18 -0.54
C ASN A 250 -4.41 5.69 -0.91
N VAL A 251 -3.23 5.08 -0.72
CA VAL A 251 -3.04 3.64 -0.92
C VAL A 251 -3.87 2.86 0.11
N PRO A 252 -4.65 1.84 -0.32
CA PRO A 252 -5.50 1.08 0.59
C PRO A 252 -4.73 0.46 1.77
N ALA A 253 -5.38 0.38 2.93
CA ALA A 253 -4.91 -0.33 4.13
C ALA A 253 -3.60 0.17 4.79
N VAL A 254 -2.99 1.27 4.32
CA VAL A 254 -1.83 1.86 5.01
C VAL A 254 -2.17 2.25 6.45
N ARG A 255 -3.35 2.84 6.67
CA ARG A 255 -3.86 3.21 8.01
C ARG A 255 -4.15 2.03 8.91
N SER A 256 -4.81 1.00 8.38
CA SER A 256 -5.25 -0.16 9.18
C SER A 256 -4.08 -1.03 9.62
N LYS A 257 -2.96 -1.06 8.87
CA LYS A 257 -1.76 -1.80 9.25
C LYS A 257 -1.03 -1.22 10.46
N HIS A 258 -1.15 0.09 10.71
CA HIS A 258 -0.35 0.79 11.70
C HIS A 258 -1.22 1.55 12.71
N SER A 259 -2.32 0.93 13.14
CA SER A 259 -3.31 1.55 14.03
C SER A 259 -2.84 1.76 15.47
N ALA A 260 -1.75 1.11 15.89
CA ALA A 260 -1.17 1.32 17.22
C ALA A 260 -0.43 2.67 17.25
N PRO A 261 -0.88 3.64 18.05
CA PRO A 261 -0.22 4.93 18.13
C PRO A 261 1.13 4.80 18.84
N ILE A 262 2.17 5.36 18.22
CA ILE A 262 3.45 5.65 18.88
C ILE A 262 3.34 7.05 19.44
N SER A 263 3.82 7.27 20.66
CA SER A 263 3.74 8.59 21.29
C SER A 263 4.59 9.61 20.53
N GLU A 264 4.16 10.88 20.50
CA GLU A 264 4.96 11.97 19.91
C GLU A 264 6.31 12.17 20.64
N GLU A 265 6.35 11.87 21.94
CA GLU A 265 7.56 11.94 22.75
C GLU A 265 8.61 10.93 22.27
N GLU A 266 8.22 9.68 22.03
CA GLU A 266 9.11 8.63 21.48
C GLU A 266 9.62 9.00 20.09
N LEU A 267 8.78 9.56 19.22
CA LEU A 267 9.19 10.01 17.89
C LEU A 267 10.16 11.19 17.97
N SER A 268 9.96 12.10 18.92
CA SER A 268 10.83 13.25 19.14
C SER A 268 12.21 12.83 19.66
N LEU A 269 12.24 11.87 20.59
CA LEU A 269 13.49 11.24 21.06
C LEU A 269 14.23 10.56 19.92
N LEU A 270 13.52 9.78 19.10
CA LEU A 270 14.10 9.12 17.93
C LEU A 270 14.69 10.11 16.92
N ALA A 271 14.00 11.22 16.66
CA ALA A 271 14.49 12.28 15.77
C ALA A 271 15.77 12.93 16.31
N GLN A 272 15.85 13.19 17.62
CA GLN A 272 17.05 13.71 18.27
C GLN A 272 18.23 12.73 18.20
N ASP A 273 17.97 11.44 18.44
CA ASP A 273 19.00 10.41 18.36
C ASP A 273 19.53 10.24 16.93
N ARG A 274 18.66 10.30 15.91
CA ARG A 274 19.04 10.31 14.49
C ARG A 274 19.91 11.50 14.11
N GLN A 275 19.67 12.69 14.67
CA GLN A 275 20.50 13.87 14.43
C GLN A 275 21.91 13.72 15.03
N ARG A 276 22.04 13.00 16.14
CA ARG A 276 23.33 12.76 16.82
C ARG A 276 24.10 11.58 16.22
N ALA A 277 23.39 10.60 15.68
CA ALA A 277 23.99 9.43 15.04
C ALA A 277 24.65 9.78 13.69
N ARG A 278 25.71 9.05 13.32
CA ARG A 278 26.29 9.17 11.97
C ARG A 278 25.25 8.77 10.92
N PRO A 279 25.13 9.48 9.78
CA PRO A 279 24.16 9.16 8.75
C PRO A 279 24.31 7.70 8.33
N HIS A 280 23.28 6.91 8.59
CA HIS A 280 23.22 5.53 8.13
C HIS A 280 22.70 5.51 6.69
N PRO A 281 23.26 4.68 5.79
CA PRO A 281 22.83 4.59 4.39
C PRO A 281 21.46 3.90 4.22
N ARG A 282 20.70 3.69 5.30
CA ARG A 282 19.38 3.06 5.22
C ARG A 282 18.39 4.08 4.67
N THR A 283 17.96 3.84 3.43
CA THR A 283 16.94 4.64 2.77
C THR A 283 15.59 4.42 3.46
N PRO A 284 14.93 5.49 3.93
CA PRO A 284 13.62 5.41 4.58
C PRO A 284 12.52 4.78 3.71
N ALA A 285 12.72 4.79 2.38
CA ALA A 285 11.96 4.05 1.39
C ALA A 285 11.69 2.58 1.76
N ARG A 286 12.63 1.92 2.45
CA ARG A 286 12.48 0.51 2.87
C ARG A 286 11.34 0.30 3.86
N LEU A 287 11.07 1.27 4.75
CA LEU A 287 10.01 1.15 5.77
C LEU A 287 8.61 1.17 5.14
N VAL A 288 8.46 1.87 4.02
CA VAL A 288 7.19 1.98 3.30
C VAL A 288 7.05 0.96 2.18
N LYS A 289 8.05 0.09 1.95
CA LYS A 289 8.03 -0.93 0.89
C LYS A 289 6.72 -1.72 0.91
N ASN A 290 6.37 -2.31 2.06
CA ASN A 290 5.20 -3.19 2.19
C ASN A 290 3.86 -2.42 2.16
N CYS A 291 3.90 -1.08 2.23
CA CYS A 291 2.73 -0.23 2.02
C CYS A 291 2.27 -0.21 0.55
N PHE A 292 3.13 -0.59 -0.42
CA PHE A 292 2.78 -0.62 -1.84
C PHE A 292 2.20 -1.96 -2.32
N LEU A 293 2.22 -3.03 -1.50
CA LEU A 293 1.67 -4.34 -1.85
C LEU A 293 0.20 -4.29 -2.32
N PRO A 294 -0.70 -3.47 -1.74
CA PRO A 294 -2.07 -3.27 -2.24
C PRO A 294 -2.16 -2.89 -3.73
N LEU A 295 -1.12 -2.27 -4.29
CA LEU A 295 -1.08 -1.87 -5.70
C LEU A 295 -1.06 -3.06 -6.67
N ARG A 296 -0.72 -4.28 -6.19
CA ARG A 296 -0.83 -5.54 -6.97
C ARG A 296 -2.24 -5.79 -7.47
N GLU A 297 -3.26 -5.21 -6.82
CA GLU A 297 -4.66 -5.32 -7.22
C GLU A 297 -5.06 -4.44 -8.41
N TYR A 298 -4.21 -3.49 -8.77
CA TYR A 298 -4.50 -2.48 -9.78
C TYR A 298 -3.53 -2.58 -10.98
N PHE A 299 -2.27 -2.94 -10.72
CA PHE A 299 -1.21 -2.93 -11.73
C PHE A 299 -0.56 -4.30 -11.95
N LYS A 300 0.09 -4.44 -13.10
CA LYS A 300 0.87 -5.62 -13.44
C LYS A 300 2.07 -5.70 -12.49
N TYR A 301 2.38 -6.91 -12.04
CA TYR A 301 3.58 -7.20 -11.28
C TYR A 301 4.22 -8.49 -11.80
N PHE A 302 5.53 -8.61 -11.62
CA PHE A 302 6.34 -9.75 -12.06
C PHE A 302 6.84 -10.47 -10.80
N SER A 303 6.55 -11.76 -10.68
CA SER A 303 7.15 -12.56 -9.61
C SER A 303 8.64 -12.72 -9.90
N ALA A 304 9.47 -12.41 -8.91
CA ALA A 304 10.92 -12.59 -8.99
C ALA A 304 11.34 -14.07 -9.07
N GLU A 305 10.42 -15.01 -8.85
CA GLU A 305 10.72 -16.45 -8.81
C GLU A 305 10.90 -17.11 -10.18
N LEU A 306 10.53 -16.45 -11.29
CA LEU A 306 10.63 -17.05 -12.63
C LEU A 306 11.95 -16.79 -13.37
N THR A 307 12.91 -16.08 -12.77
CA THR A 307 14.23 -15.85 -13.40
C THR A 307 15.31 -16.87 -13.00
N SER A 308 14.97 -17.90 -12.23
CA SER A 308 15.90 -18.94 -11.77
C SER A 308 15.85 -20.23 -12.61
N SER A 309 15.19 -20.23 -13.76
CA SER A 309 14.98 -21.44 -14.57
C SER A 309 15.16 -21.18 -16.05
N LEU A 310 16.31 -20.63 -16.43
CA LEU A 310 16.86 -20.71 -17.79
C LEU A 310 18.37 -20.95 -17.69
#